data_AF-A0A820AE29-F1
#
_entry.id   AF-A0A820AE29-F1
#
_cell.length_a   1.000
_cell.length_b   1.000
_cell.length_c   1.000
_cell.angle_alpha   90.00
_cell.angle_beta   90.00
_cell.angle_gamma   90.00
#
_symmetry.space_group_name_H-M   'P 1'
#
loop_
_entity.id
_entity.type
_entity.pdbx_description
1 polymer ?
#
loop_
_entity_poly.entity_id
_entity_poly.type
_entity_poly.pdbx_seq_one_letter_code
_entity_poly.pdbx_strand_id
1 'polypeptide(L)'
;NHDIDNTDLRHFLLSLPDNKTDGLPGYLPIVMNMPVLITHNIATELHISNGSIGRLVRLVYDNHNENLNNNTDITNPNFPFNTKYIQTPLYALVELPQSKLSSPLIDLQPTMIPILPEQKTIKIDLKSFITPTQKRLLNNKTSITICRTQLPIVPAYAMTTHKCQGKTLTSGIIDLVPPPYAKSDLANVYVPVSRFTSADTMAILRPFPQSILNQKPHPDMIIELERLNKLCNSRI
;
A
#
# COMPACT_ATOMS: atom_id res chain seq x y z
N ASN A 1 16.96 10.36 23.90
CA ASN A 1 16.91 10.63 22.46
C ASN A 1 18.30 10.39 21.90
N HIS A 2 18.60 9.15 21.51
CA HIS A 2 19.81 8.90 20.72
C HIS A 2 19.44 9.22 19.30
N ASP A 3 20.00 10.31 18.76
CA ASP A 3 19.87 10.63 17.35
C ASP A 3 20.36 9.44 16.52
N ILE A 4 19.56 9.09 15.52
CA ILE A 4 19.92 8.09 14.52
C ILE A 4 20.90 8.78 13.55
N ASP A 5 22.08 9.13 14.04
CA ASP A 5 23.19 9.70 13.26
C ASP A 5 23.95 8.63 12.47
N ASN A 6 23.52 7.37 12.56
CA ASN A 6 24.04 6.31 11.72
C ASN A 6 23.25 6.27 10.40
N THR A 7 23.86 6.76 9.33
CA THR A 7 23.30 6.83 7.97
C THR A 7 22.83 5.46 7.48
N ASP A 8 23.57 4.39 7.75
CA ASP A 8 23.20 3.02 7.35
C ASP A 8 21.93 2.55 8.07
N LEU A 9 21.83 2.82 9.38
CA LEU A 9 20.64 2.49 10.16
C LEU A 9 19.43 3.29 9.65
N ARG A 10 19.60 4.57 9.31
CA ARG A 10 18.53 5.38 8.73
C ARG A 10 18.07 4.81 7.37
N HIS A 11 18.99 4.47 6.48
CA HIS A 11 18.64 3.84 5.19
C HIS A 11 17.91 2.53 5.37
N PHE A 12 18.38 1.67 6.28
CA PHE A 12 17.71 0.43 6.61
C PHE A 12 16.28 0.68 7.08
N LEU A 13 16.09 1.57 8.05
CA LEU A 13 14.77 1.87 8.61
C LEU A 13 13.82 2.44 7.54
N LEU A 14 14.32 3.26 6.62
CA LEU A 14 13.54 3.81 5.50
C LEU A 14 13.25 2.75 4.41
N SER A 15 14.09 1.71 4.29
CA SER A 15 13.89 0.61 3.35
C SER A 15 12.90 -0.46 3.84
N LEU A 16 12.51 -0.42 5.11
CA LEU A 16 11.59 -1.41 5.68
C LEU A 16 10.23 -1.37 4.97
N PRO A 17 9.65 -2.55 4.67
CA PRO A 17 8.31 -2.62 4.12
C PRO A 17 7.28 -2.08 5.11
N ASP A 18 6.23 -1.47 4.58
CA ASP A 18 5.14 -0.82 5.33
C ASP A 18 4.43 -1.77 6.31
N ASN A 19 4.33 -3.06 5.99
CA ASN A 19 3.78 -4.09 6.86
C ASN A 19 4.61 -4.35 8.14
N LYS A 20 5.85 -3.86 8.21
CA LYS A 20 6.69 -3.87 9.42
C LYS A 20 6.64 -2.55 10.18
N THR A 21 5.91 -1.56 9.65
CA THR A 21 5.90 -0.19 10.16
C THR A 21 4.49 0.39 10.22
N ASP A 22 3.54 -0.44 10.65
CA ASP A 22 2.13 -0.11 10.86
C ASP A 22 1.46 0.63 9.68
N GLY A 23 1.82 0.26 8.45
CA GLY A 23 1.26 0.83 7.23
C GLY A 23 1.81 2.22 6.87
N LEU A 24 2.85 2.69 7.56
CA LEU A 24 3.54 3.95 7.26
C LEU A 24 4.85 3.65 6.51
N PRO A 25 4.94 3.92 5.20
CA PRO A 25 6.14 3.62 4.41
C PRO A 25 7.31 4.53 4.79
N GLY A 26 8.54 4.04 4.62
CA GLY A 26 9.74 4.86 4.82
C GLY A 26 9.90 5.93 3.74
N TYR A 27 9.71 5.57 2.48
CA TYR A 27 9.58 6.48 1.36
C TYR A 27 8.18 6.42 0.78
N LEU A 28 7.54 7.58 0.61
CA LEU A 28 6.24 7.70 -0.04
C LEU A 28 6.44 8.37 -1.41
N PRO A 29 6.58 7.60 -2.51
CA PRO A 29 6.70 8.19 -3.83
C PRO A 29 5.37 8.82 -4.24
N ILE A 30 5.40 10.11 -4.55
CA ILE A 30 4.22 10.86 -4.94
C ILE A 30 4.45 11.57 -6.27
N VAL A 31 3.42 11.56 -7.12
CA VAL A 31 3.33 12.34 -8.33
C VAL A 31 1.97 13.03 -8.32
N MET A 32 1.94 14.30 -8.69
CA MET A 32 0.69 15.05 -8.77
C MET A 32 -0.31 14.34 -9.68
N ASN A 33 -1.58 14.36 -9.30
CA ASN A 33 -2.69 13.67 -9.99
C ASN A 33 -2.65 12.14 -9.94
N MET A 34 -1.73 11.52 -9.21
CA MET A 34 -1.72 10.06 -9.08
C MET A 34 -2.90 9.55 -8.24
N PRO A 35 -3.41 8.34 -8.52
CA PRO A 35 -4.35 7.67 -7.64
C PRO A 35 -3.65 7.28 -6.33
N VAL A 36 -4.32 7.53 -5.21
CA VAL A 36 -3.84 7.22 -3.86
C VAL A 36 -4.87 6.39 -3.10
N LEU A 37 -4.39 5.45 -2.30
CA LEU A 37 -5.17 4.62 -1.40
C LEU A 37 -4.98 5.13 0.02
N ILE A 38 -6.06 5.41 0.73
CA ILE A 38 -6.01 5.72 2.16
C ILE A 38 -5.75 4.42 2.92
N THR A 39 -4.73 4.42 3.79
CA THR A 39 -4.32 3.21 4.54
C THR A 39 -4.93 3.10 5.93
N HIS A 40 -5.60 4.15 6.40
CA HIS A 40 -6.16 4.24 7.76
C HIS A 40 -7.60 4.75 7.79
N ASN A 41 -8.31 4.45 8.86
CA ASN A 41 -9.64 5.02 9.09
C ASN A 41 -9.48 6.44 9.62
N ILE A 42 -9.97 7.42 8.87
CA ILE A 42 -9.89 8.84 9.23
C ILE A 42 -11.27 9.30 9.71
N ALA A 43 -12.29 9.14 8.86
CA ALA A 43 -13.68 9.49 9.15
C ALA A 43 -14.58 8.54 8.36
N THR A 44 -14.95 7.43 8.99
CA THR A 44 -15.71 6.35 8.34
C THR A 44 -17.12 6.79 7.96
N GLU A 45 -17.72 7.68 8.75
CA GLU A 45 -19.01 8.33 8.51
C GLU A 45 -19.01 9.19 7.24
N LEU A 46 -17.85 9.70 6.83
CA LEU A 46 -17.65 10.47 5.61
C LEU A 46 -17.15 9.62 4.44
N HIS A 47 -17.04 8.30 4.59
CA HIS A 47 -16.43 7.37 3.62
C HIS A 47 -14.93 7.65 3.37
N ILE A 48 -14.23 8.13 4.40
CA ILE A 48 -12.79 8.37 4.40
C ILE A 48 -12.14 7.30 5.29
N SER A 49 -12.05 6.09 4.73
CA SER A 49 -11.62 4.90 5.47
C SER A 49 -10.50 4.14 4.76
N ASN A 50 -9.88 3.19 5.46
CA ASN A 50 -8.87 2.31 4.88
C ASN A 50 -9.44 1.60 3.64
N GLY A 51 -8.74 1.74 2.52
CA GLY A 51 -9.15 1.18 1.24
C GLY A 51 -9.87 2.17 0.32
N SER A 52 -10.14 3.40 0.78
CA SER A 52 -10.70 4.46 -0.06
C SER A 52 -9.66 4.91 -1.08
N ILE A 53 -10.07 5.00 -2.34
CA ILE A 53 -9.21 5.46 -3.44
C ILE A 53 -9.58 6.90 -3.76
N GLY A 54 -8.58 7.77 -3.86
CA GLY A 54 -8.72 9.15 -4.27
C GLY A 54 -7.65 9.55 -5.25
N ARG A 55 -7.61 10.84 -5.59
CA ARG A 55 -6.61 11.43 -6.47
C ARG A 55 -5.81 12.48 -5.71
N LEU A 56 -4.47 12.38 -5.73
CA LEU A 56 -3.61 13.38 -5.10
C LEU A 56 -3.66 14.70 -5.88
N VAL A 57 -4.14 15.76 -5.26
CA VAL A 57 -4.31 17.08 -5.87
C VAL A 57 -3.14 18.00 -5.57
N ARG A 58 -2.67 18.01 -4.31
CA ARG A 58 -1.57 18.87 -3.86
C ARG A 58 -0.87 18.26 -2.65
N LEU A 59 0.45 18.39 -2.57
CA LEU A 59 1.16 18.25 -1.32
C LEU A 59 1.44 19.65 -0.76
N VAL A 60 1.05 19.89 0.50
CA VAL A 60 1.33 21.14 1.20
C VAL A 60 2.39 20.89 2.26
N TYR A 61 3.39 21.74 2.28
CA TYR A 61 4.53 21.70 3.18
C TYR A 61 4.97 23.14 3.46
N ASP A 62 5.66 23.35 4.57
CA ASP A 62 6.19 24.66 4.91
C ASP A 62 7.32 25.07 3.95
N ASN A 63 7.24 26.28 3.40
CA ASN A 63 8.23 26.85 2.48
C ASN A 63 9.61 27.04 3.14
N HIS A 64 9.70 27.03 4.47
CA HIS A 64 11.00 26.99 5.17
C HIS A 64 11.84 25.75 4.84
N ASN A 65 11.23 24.68 4.29
CA ASN A 65 11.92 23.46 3.88
C ASN A 65 12.37 23.44 2.41
N GLU A 66 12.14 24.49 1.61
CA GLU A 66 12.65 24.52 0.22
C GLU A 66 14.19 24.49 0.14
N ASN A 67 14.88 24.91 1.21
CA ASN A 67 16.33 24.99 1.28
C ASN A 67 17.05 23.71 1.74
N LEU A 68 16.35 22.60 2.05
CA LEU A 68 17.02 21.32 2.32
C LEU A 68 17.44 20.58 1.02
N ASN A 69 17.09 21.11 -0.14
CA ASN A 69 17.34 20.48 -1.44
C ASN A 69 18.80 20.44 -1.90
N ASN A 70 19.73 21.09 -1.20
CA ASN A 70 21.12 21.16 -1.64
C ASN A 70 22.11 20.31 -0.81
N ASN A 71 21.68 19.74 0.32
CA ASN A 71 22.54 18.94 1.22
C ASN A 71 21.75 17.80 1.89
N THR A 72 21.12 16.92 1.11
CA THR A 72 20.71 15.63 1.65
C THR A 72 21.47 14.53 0.92
N ASP A 73 22.38 13.87 1.62
CA ASP A 73 23.05 12.61 1.25
C ASP A 73 22.08 11.44 1.00
N ILE A 74 20.79 11.71 0.86
CA ILE A 74 19.72 10.74 0.60
C ILE A 74 19.53 10.65 -0.92
N THR A 75 20.57 10.23 -1.63
CA THR A 75 20.42 9.77 -3.01
C THR A 75 19.96 8.33 -2.97
N ASN A 76 18.68 8.08 -3.23
CA ASN A 76 18.20 6.71 -3.42
C ASN A 76 18.27 6.40 -4.92
N PRO A 77 19.08 5.41 -5.37
CA PRO A 77 19.21 5.07 -6.78
C PRO A 77 17.89 4.61 -7.42
N ASN A 78 16.88 4.28 -6.60
CA ASN A 78 15.57 3.85 -7.06
C ASN A 78 14.67 5.01 -7.51
N PHE A 79 15.03 6.27 -7.24
CA PHE A 79 14.24 7.43 -7.63
C PHE A 79 14.93 8.27 -8.72
N PRO A 80 14.16 8.88 -9.64
CA PRO A 80 14.71 9.77 -10.67
C PRO A 80 15.53 10.92 -10.08
N PHE A 81 16.53 11.40 -10.84
CA PHE A 81 17.43 12.48 -10.41
C PHE A 81 16.71 13.81 -10.09
N ASN A 82 15.52 14.03 -10.63
CA ASN A 82 14.70 15.22 -10.39
C ASN A 82 13.72 15.05 -9.22
N THR A 83 13.90 14.04 -8.37
CA THR A 83 13.04 13.80 -7.20
C THR A 83 13.30 14.83 -6.11
N LYS A 84 12.26 15.56 -5.70
CA LYS A 84 12.29 16.44 -4.52
C LYS A 84 11.97 15.63 -3.27
N TYR A 85 12.90 15.57 -2.31
CA TYR A 85 12.70 14.88 -1.04
C TYR A 85 12.08 15.83 0.00
N ILE A 86 10.91 15.45 0.52
CA ILE A 86 10.17 16.24 1.52
C ILE A 86 10.09 15.40 2.79
N GLN A 87 10.59 15.94 3.91
CA GLN A 87 10.61 15.24 5.19
C GLN A 87 9.37 15.55 6.04
N THR A 88 8.82 16.75 5.91
CA THR A 88 7.78 17.30 6.81
C THR A 88 6.62 17.91 6.01
N PRO A 89 5.78 17.07 5.38
CA PRO A 89 4.53 17.57 4.79
C PRO A 89 3.58 18.04 5.90
N LEU A 90 2.85 19.14 5.64
CA LEU A 90 1.78 19.61 6.53
C LEU A 90 0.52 18.78 6.31
N TYR A 91 0.13 18.58 5.05
CA TYR A 91 -0.96 17.71 4.64
C TYR A 91 -0.91 17.43 3.14
N ALA A 92 -1.56 16.34 2.72
CA ALA A 92 -1.85 16.07 1.31
C ALA A 92 -3.32 16.37 1.02
N LEU A 93 -3.59 17.16 0.00
CA LEU A 93 -4.94 17.38 -0.49
C LEU A 93 -5.31 16.25 -1.45
N VAL A 94 -6.33 15.48 -1.08
CA VAL A 94 -6.80 14.33 -1.85
C VAL A 94 -8.25 14.56 -2.26
N GLU A 95 -8.52 14.38 -3.54
CA GLU A 95 -9.88 14.35 -4.05
C GLU A 95 -10.48 12.96 -3.86
N LEU A 96 -11.61 12.88 -3.17
CA LEU A 96 -12.37 11.65 -2.88
C LEU A 96 -13.82 11.85 -3.34
N PRO A 97 -14.16 11.46 -4.58
CA PRO A 97 -15.51 11.62 -5.12
C PRO A 97 -16.61 10.93 -4.31
N GLN A 98 -16.27 9.83 -3.64
CA GLN A 98 -17.18 9.05 -2.80
C GLN A 98 -17.44 9.66 -1.42
N SER A 99 -16.71 10.72 -1.04
CA SER A 99 -16.87 11.31 0.28
C SER A 99 -18.22 12.04 0.41
N LYS A 100 -18.89 11.85 1.55
CA LYS A 100 -20.20 12.47 1.82
C LYS A 100 -20.05 13.81 2.54
N LEU A 101 -19.16 14.67 2.06
CA LEU A 101 -18.97 15.98 2.67
C LEU A 101 -20.10 16.92 2.19
N SER A 102 -21.13 17.09 3.03
CA SER A 102 -22.32 17.91 2.71
C SER A 102 -22.01 19.41 2.61
N SER A 103 -20.91 19.86 3.20
CA SER A 103 -20.45 21.24 3.16
C SER A 103 -18.97 21.27 2.79
N PRO A 104 -18.54 22.07 1.79
CA PRO A 104 -17.12 22.24 1.52
C PRO A 104 -16.38 22.72 2.78
N LEU A 105 -15.18 22.21 2.99
CA LEU A 105 -14.23 22.88 3.87
C LEU A 105 -14.00 24.27 3.27
N ILE A 106 -13.95 25.31 4.11
CA ILE A 106 -13.84 26.71 3.68
C ILE A 106 -12.76 26.83 2.58
N ASP A 107 -13.12 27.41 1.43
CA ASP A 107 -12.28 27.61 0.23
C ASP A 107 -11.84 26.34 -0.54
N LEU A 108 -12.43 25.17 -0.26
CA LEU A 108 -12.15 23.92 -0.96
C LEU A 108 -13.39 23.36 -1.67
N GLN A 109 -13.17 22.61 -2.76
CA GLN A 109 -14.26 21.86 -3.39
C GLN A 109 -14.75 20.76 -2.43
N PRO A 110 -16.06 20.41 -2.41
CA PRO A 110 -16.62 19.44 -1.47
C PRO A 110 -15.93 18.06 -1.46
N THR A 111 -15.29 17.67 -2.56
CA THR A 111 -14.59 16.39 -2.70
C THR A 111 -13.13 16.43 -2.26
N MET A 112 -12.60 17.60 -1.88
CA MET A 112 -11.19 17.77 -1.51
C MET A 112 -11.01 17.69 -0.01
N ILE A 113 -10.23 16.71 0.44
CA ILE A 113 -10.01 16.43 1.85
C ILE A 113 -8.52 16.56 2.17
N PRO A 114 -8.16 17.35 3.20
CA PRO A 114 -6.80 17.38 3.71
C PRO A 114 -6.53 16.10 4.51
N ILE A 115 -5.54 15.34 4.07
CA ILE A 115 -5.03 14.17 4.76
C ILE A 115 -3.78 14.58 5.53
N LEU A 116 -3.86 14.54 6.85
CA LEU A 116 -2.76 14.93 7.74
C LEU A 116 -1.79 13.75 7.95
N PRO A 117 -0.49 14.03 8.19
CA PRO A 117 0.46 13.02 8.61
C PRO A 117 0.05 12.39 9.94
N GLU A 118 0.22 11.08 10.05
CA GLU A 118 0.01 10.34 11.29
C GLU A 118 1.39 9.98 11.88
N GLN A 119 1.48 10.03 13.21
CA GLN A 119 2.69 9.64 13.94
C GLN A 119 2.46 8.32 14.66
N LYS A 120 3.33 7.34 14.42
CA LYS A 120 3.29 6.04 15.09
C LYS A 120 4.64 5.66 15.69
N THR A 121 4.56 5.00 16.84
CA THR A 121 5.73 4.48 17.56
C THR A 121 5.81 2.98 17.32
N ILE A 122 6.87 2.54 16.63
CA ILE A 122 7.02 1.17 16.14
C ILE A 122 8.27 0.56 16.78
N LYS A 123 8.14 -0.68 17.29
CA LYS A 123 9.27 -1.46 17.78
C LYS A 123 9.79 -2.37 16.67
N ILE A 124 11.05 -2.21 16.30
CA ILE A 124 11.71 -2.94 15.21
C ILE A 124 12.77 -3.87 15.79
N ASP A 125 12.71 -5.15 15.41
CA ASP A 125 13.76 -6.13 15.69
C ASP A 125 14.89 -5.95 14.67
N LEU A 126 16.11 -5.75 15.17
CA LEU A 126 17.30 -5.47 14.36
C LEU A 126 18.14 -6.73 14.07
N LYS A 127 17.69 -7.93 14.48
CA LYS A 127 18.43 -9.19 14.26
C LYS A 127 18.84 -9.44 12.81
N SER A 128 18.04 -9.01 11.84
CA SER A 128 18.32 -9.18 10.40
C SER A 128 19.29 -8.14 9.84
N PHE A 129 19.54 -7.05 10.58
CA PHE A 129 20.37 -5.93 10.13
C PHE A 129 21.75 -5.90 10.83
N ILE A 130 21.80 -6.35 12.09
CA ILE A 130 23.01 -6.26 12.91
C ILE A 130 23.93 -7.45 12.62
N THR A 131 25.13 -7.17 12.11
CA THR A 131 26.23 -8.15 12.11
C THR A 131 26.73 -8.42 13.54
N PRO A 132 27.33 -9.60 13.83
CA PRO A 132 27.83 -9.93 15.18
C PRO A 132 28.78 -8.86 15.76
N THR A 133 29.53 -8.18 14.90
CA THR A 133 30.41 -7.05 15.21
C THR A 133 29.65 -5.80 15.67
N GLN A 134 28.56 -5.44 14.98
CA GLN A 134 27.68 -4.32 15.36
C GLN A 134 26.84 -4.60 16.61
N LYS A 135 26.58 -5.88 16.92
CA LYS A 135 25.85 -6.32 18.13
C LYS A 135 26.56 -5.91 19.41
N ARG A 136 27.91 -5.87 19.38
CA ARG A 136 28.75 -5.36 20.47
C ARG A 136 28.66 -3.85 20.62
N LEU A 137 28.54 -3.09 19.51
CA LEU A 137 28.34 -1.63 19.54
C LEU A 137 26.97 -1.23 20.10
N LEU A 138 25.93 -2.03 19.86
CA LEU A 138 24.55 -1.74 20.31
C LEU A 138 24.22 -2.28 21.72
N ASN A 139 25.23 -2.55 22.56
CA ASN A 139 25.06 -3.13 23.91
C ASN A 139 24.14 -4.37 23.94
N ASN A 140 24.24 -5.26 22.94
CA ASN A 140 23.37 -6.43 22.78
C ASN A 140 21.87 -6.12 22.65
N LYS A 141 21.45 -4.86 22.42
CA LYS A 141 20.05 -4.54 22.13
C LYS A 141 19.68 -5.07 20.75
N THR A 142 18.68 -5.94 20.73
CA THR A 142 18.15 -6.58 19.53
C THR A 142 16.91 -5.87 18.98
N SER A 143 16.42 -4.83 19.65
CA SER A 143 15.29 -4.05 19.17
C SER A 143 15.46 -2.57 19.48
N ILE A 144 14.94 -1.74 18.58
CA ILE A 144 14.83 -0.29 18.78
C ILE A 144 13.36 0.12 18.65
N THR A 145 13.00 1.17 19.36
CA THR A 145 11.70 1.82 19.20
C THR A 145 11.93 3.09 18.41
N ILE A 146 11.27 3.22 17.27
CA ILE A 146 11.32 4.41 16.42
C ILE A 146 9.96 5.10 16.44
N CYS A 147 9.97 6.40 16.18
CA CYS A 147 8.76 7.15 15.90
C CYS A 147 8.78 7.57 14.43
N ARG A 148 7.70 7.28 13.69
CA ARG A 148 7.56 7.60 12.27
C ARG A 148 6.35 8.49 12.07
N THR A 149 6.56 9.63 11.42
CA THR A 149 5.49 10.51 10.96
C THR A 149 5.42 10.42 9.45
N GLN A 150 4.26 10.04 8.91
CA GLN A 150 4.05 9.91 7.46
C GLN A 150 2.57 10.07 7.11
N LEU A 151 2.28 10.48 5.88
CA LEU A 151 0.91 10.50 5.37
C LEU A 151 0.33 9.08 5.29
N PRO A 152 -0.90 8.83 5.76
CA PRO A 152 -1.57 7.54 5.69
C PRO A 152 -2.15 7.27 4.29
N ILE A 153 -1.33 7.45 3.25
CA ILE A 153 -1.67 7.20 1.85
C ILE A 153 -0.56 6.42 1.16
N VAL A 154 -0.91 5.63 0.14
CA VAL A 154 0.04 4.94 -0.75
C VAL A 154 -0.42 5.04 -2.20
N PRO A 155 0.47 4.93 -3.20
CA PRO A 155 0.05 4.87 -4.61
C PRO A 155 -0.94 3.72 -4.85
N ALA A 156 -2.00 3.98 -5.62
CA ALA A 156 -3.08 3.03 -5.88
C ALA A 156 -3.13 2.52 -7.33
N TYR A 157 -1.98 2.45 -8.01
CA TYR A 157 -1.90 1.92 -9.38
C TYR A 157 -2.07 0.40 -9.47
N ALA A 158 -1.71 -0.30 -8.40
CA ALA A 158 -1.81 -1.75 -8.32
C ALA A 158 -2.60 -2.15 -7.08
N MET A 159 -3.33 -3.25 -7.18
CA MET A 159 -4.11 -3.81 -6.10
C MET A 159 -3.82 -5.31 -6.04
N THR A 160 -3.65 -5.84 -4.83
CA THR A 160 -3.46 -7.28 -4.66
C THR A 160 -4.76 -8.03 -4.93
N THR A 161 -4.65 -9.30 -5.32
CA THR A 161 -5.80 -10.19 -5.50
C THR A 161 -6.72 -10.22 -4.28
N HIS A 162 -6.15 -10.18 -3.07
CA HIS A 162 -6.92 -10.21 -1.84
C HIS A 162 -7.73 -8.92 -1.65
N LYS A 163 -7.17 -7.77 -2.04
CA LYS A 163 -7.85 -6.46 -1.96
C LYS A 163 -8.90 -6.25 -3.05
N CYS A 164 -8.81 -6.98 -4.17
CA CYS A 164 -9.81 -6.92 -5.23
C CYS A 164 -11.03 -7.82 -4.97
N GLN A 165 -10.97 -8.73 -3.99
CA GLN A 165 -12.07 -9.62 -3.65
C GLN A 165 -13.35 -8.84 -3.30
N GLY A 166 -14.47 -9.26 -3.87
CA GLY A 166 -15.78 -8.63 -3.66
C GLY A 166 -15.98 -7.30 -4.41
N LYS A 167 -14.98 -6.82 -5.17
CA LYS A 167 -15.12 -5.66 -6.05
C LYS A 167 -15.56 -6.09 -7.46
N THR A 168 -16.15 -5.14 -8.18
CA THR A 168 -16.37 -5.20 -9.63
C THR A 168 -15.44 -4.18 -10.27
N LEU A 169 -14.59 -4.62 -11.19
CA LEU A 169 -13.61 -3.76 -11.88
C LEU A 169 -14.11 -3.46 -13.28
N THR A 170 -14.06 -2.19 -13.67
CA THR A 170 -14.52 -1.72 -14.98
C THR A 170 -13.50 -1.94 -16.08
N SER A 171 -12.21 -1.83 -15.76
CA SER A 171 -11.10 -2.14 -16.65
C SER A 171 -9.80 -2.32 -15.87
N GLY A 172 -8.82 -3.05 -16.42
CA GLY A 172 -7.55 -3.27 -15.72
C GLY A 172 -6.63 -4.30 -16.37
N ILE A 173 -5.46 -4.45 -15.74
CA ILE A 173 -4.43 -5.40 -16.16
C ILE A 173 -4.18 -6.40 -15.03
N ILE A 174 -4.11 -7.68 -15.36
CA ILE A 174 -3.88 -8.78 -14.41
C ILE A 174 -2.51 -9.40 -14.68
N ASP A 175 -1.72 -9.61 -13.62
CA ASP A 175 -0.54 -10.46 -13.67
C ASP A 175 -0.89 -11.84 -13.09
N LEU A 176 -0.80 -12.87 -13.93
CA LEU A 176 -1.11 -14.25 -13.56
C LEU A 176 0.13 -15.06 -13.15
N VAL A 177 1.32 -14.49 -13.26
CA VAL A 177 2.55 -15.19 -12.89
C VAL A 177 2.69 -15.20 -11.35
N PRO A 178 2.81 -16.36 -10.70
CA PRO A 178 2.92 -16.45 -9.26
C PRO A 178 4.26 -15.87 -8.76
N PRO A 179 4.31 -15.30 -7.55
CA PRO A 179 5.56 -14.88 -6.92
C PRO A 179 6.55 -16.04 -6.77
N PRO A 180 7.88 -15.79 -6.81
CA PRO A 180 8.91 -16.85 -6.75
C PRO A 180 8.81 -17.80 -5.54
N TYR A 181 8.24 -17.30 -4.44
CA TYR A 181 8.15 -18.02 -3.16
C TYR A 181 6.71 -18.42 -2.81
N ALA A 182 5.72 -18.07 -3.63
CA ALA A 182 4.32 -18.35 -3.35
C ALA A 182 3.86 -19.58 -4.14
N LYS A 183 3.13 -20.47 -3.46
CA LYS A 183 2.41 -21.54 -4.17
C LYS A 183 1.31 -20.89 -5.00
N SER A 184 1.20 -21.30 -6.26
CA SER A 184 0.09 -20.92 -7.12
C SER A 184 -1.17 -21.60 -6.59
N ASP A 185 -2.09 -20.80 -6.06
CA ASP A 185 -3.43 -21.20 -5.63
C ASP A 185 -4.44 -20.80 -6.71
N LEU A 186 -5.43 -21.64 -6.96
CA LEU A 186 -6.51 -21.39 -7.92
C LEU A 186 -7.23 -20.08 -7.60
N ALA A 187 -7.38 -19.74 -6.32
CA ALA A 187 -7.98 -18.49 -5.88
C ALA A 187 -7.20 -17.25 -6.39
N ASN A 188 -5.87 -17.33 -6.49
CA ASN A 188 -5.05 -16.22 -6.95
C ASN A 188 -5.28 -15.88 -8.43
N VAL A 189 -5.83 -16.83 -9.21
CA VAL A 189 -6.16 -16.69 -10.63
C VAL A 189 -7.64 -16.36 -10.82
N TYR A 190 -8.51 -17.13 -10.17
CA TYR A 190 -9.96 -17.00 -10.32
C TYR A 190 -10.50 -15.69 -9.75
N VAL A 191 -10.02 -15.27 -8.57
CA VAL A 191 -10.50 -14.06 -7.92
C VAL A 191 -10.31 -12.81 -8.78
N PRO A 192 -9.11 -12.48 -9.31
CA PRO A 192 -8.93 -11.27 -10.10
C PRO A 192 -9.66 -11.33 -11.43
N VAL A 193 -9.66 -12.48 -12.12
CA VAL A 193 -10.36 -12.65 -13.41
C VAL A 193 -11.88 -12.46 -13.24
N SER A 194 -12.46 -13.03 -12.18
CA SER A 194 -13.90 -12.92 -11.90
C SER A 194 -14.35 -11.52 -11.42
N ARG A 195 -13.44 -10.55 -11.26
CA ARG A 195 -13.83 -9.17 -10.91
C ARG A 195 -14.24 -8.35 -12.15
N PHE A 196 -13.89 -8.81 -13.35
CA PHE A 196 -14.20 -8.12 -14.60
C PHE A 196 -15.52 -8.63 -15.17
N THR A 197 -16.31 -7.72 -15.74
CA THR A 197 -17.63 -8.05 -16.32
C THR A 197 -17.54 -8.57 -17.76
N SER A 198 -16.43 -8.29 -18.46
CA SER A 198 -16.17 -8.76 -19.82
C SER A 198 -14.68 -9.01 -20.05
N ALA A 199 -14.35 -9.97 -20.92
CA ALA A 199 -12.99 -10.22 -21.35
C ALA A 199 -12.35 -8.99 -22.01
N ASP A 200 -13.13 -8.17 -22.73
CA ASP A 200 -12.65 -6.97 -23.42
C ASP A 200 -12.18 -5.86 -22.45
N THR A 201 -12.55 -5.97 -21.18
CA THR A 201 -12.19 -5.00 -20.14
C THR A 201 -10.93 -5.38 -19.37
N MET A 202 -10.35 -6.56 -19.63
CA MET A 202 -9.11 -6.98 -18.98
C MET A 202 -7.99 -7.24 -19.99
N ALA A 203 -6.77 -6.94 -19.57
CA ALA A 203 -5.56 -7.37 -20.27
C ALA A 203 -4.69 -8.22 -19.35
N ILE A 204 -3.93 -9.14 -19.93
CA ILE A 204 -2.95 -9.93 -19.19
C ILE A 204 -1.59 -9.26 -19.36
N LEU A 205 -0.90 -8.97 -18.25
CA LEU A 205 0.33 -8.17 -18.24
C LEU A 205 1.47 -8.82 -19.05
N ARG A 206 1.60 -10.14 -18.96
CA ARG A 206 2.71 -10.91 -19.54
C ARG A 206 2.31 -12.36 -19.81
N PRO A 207 3.02 -13.08 -20.70
CA PRO A 207 2.83 -14.51 -20.88
C PRO A 207 2.98 -15.28 -19.57
N PHE A 208 2.14 -16.31 -19.37
CA PHE A 208 2.13 -17.15 -18.18
C PHE A 208 1.92 -18.62 -18.60
N PRO A 209 2.38 -19.61 -17.80
CA PRO A 209 2.23 -21.02 -18.14
C PRO A 209 0.76 -21.47 -18.01
N GLN A 210 0.27 -22.20 -19.03
CA GLN A 210 -1.10 -22.72 -19.08
C GLN A 210 -1.47 -23.60 -17.87
N SER A 211 -0.48 -24.23 -17.23
CA SER A 211 -0.66 -25.03 -16.01
C SER A 211 -1.34 -24.28 -14.86
N ILE A 212 -1.23 -22.94 -14.83
CA ILE A 212 -1.86 -22.08 -13.83
C ILE A 212 -3.40 -22.08 -13.97
N LEU A 213 -3.93 -22.21 -15.19
CA LEU A 213 -5.39 -22.28 -15.41
C LEU A 213 -5.95 -23.68 -15.16
N ASN A 214 -5.10 -24.70 -15.28
CA ASN A 214 -5.49 -26.11 -15.15
C ASN A 214 -5.38 -26.63 -13.70
N GLN A 215 -5.28 -25.74 -12.72
CA GLN A 215 -5.23 -26.12 -11.31
C GLN A 215 -6.58 -26.65 -10.86
N LYS A 216 -6.59 -27.85 -10.27
CA LYS A 216 -7.81 -28.44 -9.73
C LYS A 216 -8.15 -27.78 -8.38
N PRO A 217 -9.45 -27.52 -8.10
CA PRO A 217 -9.89 -27.13 -6.76
C PRO A 217 -9.49 -28.19 -5.74
N HIS A 218 -9.32 -27.78 -4.48
CA HIS A 218 -9.13 -28.71 -3.36
C HIS A 218 -10.29 -29.70 -3.29
N PRO A 219 -10.05 -31.01 -3.05
CA PRO A 219 -11.10 -32.03 -3.01
C PRO A 219 -12.28 -31.67 -2.09
N ASP A 220 -12.00 -31.10 -0.92
CA ASP A 220 -13.05 -30.67 0.02
C ASP A 220 -14.00 -29.63 -0.57
N MET A 221 -13.50 -28.71 -1.42
CA MET A 221 -14.38 -27.74 -2.09
C MET A 221 -15.30 -28.42 -3.10
N ILE A 222 -14.83 -29.47 -3.77
CA ILE A 222 -15.63 -30.25 -4.72
C ILE A 222 -16.72 -31.02 -3.96
N ILE A 223 -16.35 -31.69 -2.86
CA ILE A 223 -17.29 -32.43 -2.00
C ILE A 223 -18.37 -31.48 -1.45
N GLU A 224 -17.98 -30.30 -0.98
CA GLU A 224 -18.93 -29.31 -0.47
C GLU A 224 -19.86 -28.78 -1.57
N LEU A 225 -19.33 -28.51 -2.77
CA LEU A 225 -20.14 -28.08 -3.91
C LEU A 225 -21.17 -29.15 -4.32
N GLU A 226 -20.78 -30.43 -4.32
CA GLU A 226 -21.69 -31.55 -4.55
C GLU A 226 -22.77 -31.65 -3.47
N ARG A 227 -22.41 -31.46 -2.19
CA ARG A 227 -23.36 -31.43 -1.07
C ARG A 227 -24.38 -30.30 -1.24
N LEU A 228 -23.94 -29.11 -1.63
CA LEU A 228 -24.81 -27.96 -1.88
C LEU A 228 -25.75 -28.18 -3.06
N ASN A 229 -25.26 -28.77 -4.16
CA ASN A 229 -26.09 -29.11 -5.31
C ASN A 229 -27.19 -30.13 -4.97
N LYS A 230 -26.86 -31.16 -4.19
CA LYS A 230 -27.85 -32.14 -3.70
C LYS A 230 -28.96 -31.49 -2.87
N LEU A 231 -28.61 -30.56 -1.99
CA LEU A 231 -29.56 -29.81 -1.16
C LEU A 231 -30.47 -28.87 -1.97
N CYS A 232 -29.94 -28.26 -3.03
CA CYS A 232 -30.73 -27.41 -3.93
C CYS A 232 -31.78 -28.23 -4.68
N ASN A 233 -31.36 -29.39 -5.21
CA ASN A 233 -32.23 -30.27 -5.99
C ASN A 233 -33.26 -31.03 -5.12
N SER A 234 -33.01 -31.21 -3.81
CA SER A 234 -33.96 -31.85 -2.90
C SER A 234 -35.04 -30.92 -2.34
N ARG A 235 -34.98 -29.62 -2.65
CA ARG A 235 -35.94 -28.59 -2.17
C ARG A 235 -36.94 -28.16 -3.25
N ILE A 236 -36.90 -28.80 -4.41
CA ILE A 236 -37.88 -28.67 -5.52
C ILE A 236 -38.69 -29.96 -5.56
#